data_AF-A0A6J1N5U5-F1
#
_entry.id   AF-A0A6J1N5U5-F1
#
_cell.length_a   1.000
_cell.length_b   1.000
_cell.length_c   1.000
_cell.angle_alpha   90.00
_cell.angle_beta   90.00
_cell.angle_gamma   90.00
#
_symmetry.space_group_name_H-M   'P 1'
#
loop_
_entity.id
_entity.type
_entity.pdbx_description
1 polymer ?
#
loop_
_entity_poly.entity_id
_entity_poly.type
_entity_poly.pdbx_seq_one_letter_code
_entity_poly.pdbx_strand_id
1 'polypeptide(L)'
;MTVQQKESKKHLVEKKRRVPLYPGFPELARSDVSIYPSYTNLSLAYLVVCRHRYHHAKVAQLRQFMRELHSFERLQSNALDGVRVHREFSQGILSHKIPPRRYIQKLTPDPLTSHQRMRVEEIISGRVNFSQK
;
A
#
# COMPACT_ATOMS: atom_id res chain seq x y z
N MET A 1 -75.12 -15.32 27.39
CA MET A 1 -74.07 -16.37 27.36
C MET A 1 -73.97 -16.86 25.92
N THR A 2 -73.25 -16.14 25.05
CA THR A 2 -71.86 -16.43 24.61
C THR A 2 -71.62 -17.90 24.28
N VAL A 3 -71.24 -18.20 23.02
CA VAL A 3 -70.00 -18.92 22.66
C VAL A 3 -70.01 -19.21 21.13
N GLN A 4 -69.10 -18.50 20.43
CA GLN A 4 -68.31 -18.92 19.24
C GLN A 4 -69.05 -19.11 17.90
N GLN A 5 -69.00 -18.19 16.92
CA GLN A 5 -67.83 -17.58 16.24
C GLN A 5 -66.72 -18.56 15.86
N LYS A 6 -66.76 -19.04 14.61
CA LYS A 6 -65.56 -19.39 13.84
C LYS A 6 -65.81 -19.20 12.33
N GLU A 7 -66.26 -17.99 11.97
CA GLU A 7 -66.07 -17.50 10.61
C GLU A 7 -64.58 -17.31 10.39
N SER A 8 -64.04 -18.07 9.45
CA SER A 8 -62.68 -17.98 8.95
C SER A 8 -62.39 -16.56 8.48
N LYS A 9 -61.82 -15.74 9.36
CA LYS A 9 -61.15 -14.49 9.01
C LYS A 9 -59.99 -14.83 8.07
N LYS A 10 -60.28 -14.84 6.77
CA LYS A 10 -59.26 -14.70 5.74
C LYS A 10 -58.59 -13.35 6.00
N HIS A 11 -57.39 -13.38 6.59
CA HIS A 11 -56.50 -12.23 6.59
C HIS A 11 -56.28 -11.84 5.13
N LEU A 12 -57.02 -10.83 4.67
CA LEU A 12 -56.70 -10.07 3.47
C LEU A 12 -55.36 -9.40 3.77
N VAL A 13 -54.28 -10.12 3.47
CA VAL A 13 -52.96 -9.51 3.33
C VAL A 13 -53.10 -8.56 2.15
N GLU A 14 -53.32 -7.29 2.45
CA GLU A 14 -53.23 -6.22 1.47
C GLU A 14 -51.90 -6.38 0.75
N LYS A 15 -51.96 -6.86 -0.50
CA LYS A 15 -50.80 -6.89 -1.38
C LYS A 15 -50.47 -5.44 -1.67
N LYS A 16 -49.62 -4.84 -0.83
CA LYS A 16 -49.04 -3.51 -1.07
C LYS A 16 -48.50 -3.54 -2.50
N ARG A 17 -49.12 -2.75 -3.39
CA ARG A 17 -48.68 -2.61 -4.78
C ARG A 17 -47.24 -2.13 -4.72
N ARG A 18 -46.29 -3.03 -5.02
CA ARG A 18 -44.87 -2.65 -5.08
C ARG A 18 -44.74 -1.72 -6.26
N VAL A 19 -44.58 -0.43 -5.98
CA VAL A 19 -44.19 0.55 -7.01
C VAL A 19 -42.89 0.05 -7.60
N PRO A 20 -42.79 -0.16 -8.94
CA PRO A 20 -41.55 -0.56 -9.56
C PRO A 20 -40.48 0.47 -9.21
N LEU A 21 -39.38 0.03 -8.61
CA LEU A 21 -38.28 0.91 -8.20
C LEU A 21 -37.71 1.71 -9.39
N TYR A 22 -37.87 1.18 -10.61
CA TYR A 22 -37.46 1.77 -11.86
C TYR A 22 -38.62 1.74 -12.90
N PRO A 23 -39.27 2.88 -13.17
CA PRO A 23 -40.27 2.98 -14.23
C PRO A 23 -39.58 2.84 -15.61
N GLY A 24 -40.04 1.90 -16.43
CA GLY A 24 -39.48 1.60 -17.76
C GLY A 24 -38.86 0.20 -17.89
N PHE A 25 -38.48 -0.44 -16.78
CA PHE A 25 -37.96 -1.80 -16.79
C PHE A 25 -38.63 -2.67 -15.71
N PRO A 26 -39.85 -3.18 -15.95
CA PRO A 26 -40.57 -4.00 -14.97
C PRO A 26 -39.88 -5.34 -14.67
N GLU A 27 -39.01 -5.80 -15.56
CA GLU A 27 -38.23 -7.05 -15.39
C GLU A 27 -37.24 -6.98 -14.22
N LEU A 28 -36.77 -5.78 -13.87
CA LEU A 28 -35.88 -5.53 -12.73
C LEU A 28 -36.56 -5.70 -11.36
N ALA A 29 -37.89 -5.80 -11.31
CA ALA A 29 -38.57 -6.15 -10.07
C ALA A 29 -38.22 -7.58 -9.60
N ARG A 30 -37.62 -8.38 -10.49
CA ARG A 30 -37.03 -9.68 -10.18
C ARG A 30 -35.61 -9.50 -9.65
N SER A 31 -35.25 -10.27 -8.63
CA SER A 31 -33.94 -10.22 -7.97
C SER A 31 -32.76 -10.59 -8.88
N ASP A 32 -33.04 -11.28 -9.99
CA ASP A 32 -32.04 -11.99 -10.77
C ASP A 32 -31.62 -11.25 -12.04
N VAL A 33 -32.13 -10.03 -12.25
CA VAL A 33 -31.92 -9.22 -13.46
C VAL A 33 -31.15 -7.94 -13.11
N SER A 34 -30.20 -7.56 -13.97
CA SER A 34 -29.41 -6.34 -13.84
C SER A 34 -29.57 -5.44 -15.07
N ILE A 35 -29.46 -4.12 -14.86
CA ILE A 35 -29.59 -3.09 -15.90
C ILE A 35 -28.36 -3.05 -16.80
N TYR A 36 -27.22 -3.54 -16.31
CA TYR A 36 -25.95 -3.38 -16.98
C TYR A 36 -25.76 -4.45 -18.07
N PRO A 37 -25.30 -4.08 -19.28
CA PRO A 37 -25.14 -5.00 -20.41
C PRO A 37 -24.12 -6.11 -20.15
N SER A 38 -23.19 -5.92 -19.21
CA SER A 38 -22.24 -6.95 -18.77
C SER A 38 -22.90 -8.07 -17.95
N TYR A 39 -24.19 -7.94 -17.63
CA TYR A 39 -25.00 -8.87 -16.88
C TYR A 39 -26.30 -9.30 -17.61
N THR A 40 -26.40 -9.10 -18.93
CA THR A 40 -27.60 -9.51 -19.70
C THR A 40 -27.49 -10.91 -20.30
N ASN A 41 -26.29 -11.35 -20.71
CA ASN A 41 -26.07 -12.65 -21.36
C ASN A 41 -25.06 -13.50 -20.56
N LEU A 42 -25.39 -13.82 -19.30
CA LEU A 42 -24.52 -14.70 -18.51
C LEU A 42 -24.83 -16.18 -18.77
N SER A 43 -23.79 -16.99 -18.87
CA SER A 43 -23.91 -18.46 -18.84
C SER A 43 -24.28 -19.02 -17.47
N LEU A 44 -24.00 -18.26 -16.40
CA LEU A 44 -24.29 -18.62 -15.00
C LEU A 44 -25.29 -17.63 -14.39
N ALA A 45 -26.02 -18.09 -13.36
CA ALA A 45 -26.95 -17.24 -12.62
C ALA A 45 -26.29 -15.97 -12.08
N TYR A 46 -27.01 -14.84 -12.17
CA TYR A 46 -26.54 -13.51 -11.82
C TYR A 46 -25.83 -13.43 -10.45
N LEU A 47 -26.46 -14.01 -9.42
CA LEU A 47 -25.93 -14.00 -8.05
C LEU A 47 -24.56 -14.68 -7.92
N VAL A 48 -24.34 -15.76 -8.67
CA VAL A 48 -23.07 -16.51 -8.63
C VAL A 48 -21.95 -15.68 -9.25
N VAL A 49 -22.22 -15.04 -10.39
CA VAL A 49 -21.23 -14.19 -11.07
C VAL A 49 -20.90 -12.95 -10.24
N CYS A 50 -21.91 -12.32 -9.63
CA CYS A 50 -21.70 -11.20 -8.70
C CYS A 50 -20.81 -11.62 -7.52
N ARG A 51 -21.08 -12.78 -6.90
CA ARG A 51 -20.26 -13.29 -5.79
C ARG A 51 -18.83 -13.58 -6.22
N HIS A 52 -18.64 -14.17 -7.41
CA HIS A 52 -17.32 -14.48 -7.96
C HIS A 52 -16.52 -13.21 -8.26
N ARG A 53 -17.14 -12.22 -8.91
CA ARG A 53 -16.52 -10.91 -9.19
C ARG A 53 -16.15 -10.17 -7.90
N TYR A 54 -17.03 -10.19 -6.90
CA TYR A 54 -16.74 -9.59 -5.60
C TYR A 54 -15.55 -10.25 -4.91
N HIS A 55 -15.50 -11.59 -4.93
CA HIS A 55 -14.38 -12.34 -4.38
C HIS A 55 -13.05 -11.99 -5.08
N HIS A 56 -13.05 -11.96 -6.41
CA HIS A 56 -11.86 -11.59 -7.19
C HIS A 56 -11.41 -10.16 -6.92
N ALA A 57 -12.35 -9.21 -6.84
CA ALA A 57 -12.04 -7.83 -6.50
C ALA A 57 -11.37 -7.74 -5.11
N LYS A 58 -11.90 -8.47 -4.11
CA LYS A 58 -11.31 -8.53 -2.76
C LYS A 58 -9.89 -9.08 -2.79
N VAL A 59 -9.65 -10.18 -3.51
CA VAL A 59 -8.32 -10.80 -3.62
C VAL A 59 -7.35 -9.86 -4.34
N ALA A 60 -7.80 -9.19 -5.41
CA ALA A 60 -7.00 -8.23 -6.16
C ALA A 60 -6.60 -7.03 -5.30
N GLN A 61 -7.55 -6.45 -4.54
CA GLN A 61 -7.30 -5.36 -3.60
C GLN A 61 -6.28 -5.76 -2.54
N LEU A 62 -6.43 -6.95 -1.94
CA LEU A 62 -5.49 -7.44 -0.93
C LEU A 62 -4.07 -7.62 -1.52
N ARG A 63 -3.97 -8.18 -2.73
CA ARG A 63 -2.68 -8.32 -3.43
C ARG A 63 -2.06 -6.97 -3.79
N GLN A 64 -2.87 -5.96 -4.11
CA GLN A 64 -2.38 -4.61 -4.36
C GLN A 64 -1.86 -3.98 -3.07
N PHE A 65 -2.64 -4.04 -2.00
CA PHE A 65 -2.27 -3.52 -0.69
C PHE A 65 -0.95 -4.13 -0.18
N MET A 66 -0.77 -5.45 -0.30
CA MET A 66 0.48 -6.10 0.12
C MET A 66 1.69 -5.63 -0.72
N ARG A 67 1.49 -5.41 -2.02
CA ARG A 67 2.55 -4.84 -2.89
C ARG A 67 2.92 -3.43 -2.46
N GLU A 68 1.94 -2.60 -2.14
CA GLU A 68 2.16 -1.24 -1.63
C GLU A 68 2.90 -1.28 -0.29
N LEU A 69 2.51 -2.15 0.64
CA LEU A 69 3.17 -2.31 1.93
C LEU A 69 4.65 -2.67 1.77
N HIS A 70 4.97 -3.67 0.95
CA HIS A 70 6.37 -4.03 0.66
C HIS A 70 7.14 -2.91 -0.05
N SER A 71 6.47 -2.12 -0.89
CA SER A 71 7.11 -0.96 -1.52
C SER A 71 7.49 0.10 -0.48
N PHE A 72 6.63 0.34 0.52
CA PHE A 72 6.92 1.27 1.62
C PHE A 72 8.03 0.77 2.52
N GLU A 73 8.03 -0.52 2.86
CA GLU A 73 9.11 -1.14 3.64
C GLU A 73 10.48 -0.95 2.97
N ARG A 74 10.56 -1.16 1.65
CA ARG A 74 11.79 -0.91 0.88
C ARG A 74 12.18 0.57 0.90
N LEU A 75 11.20 1.47 0.78
CA LEU A 75 11.44 2.91 0.78
C LEU A 75 12.03 3.43 2.10
N GLN A 76 11.71 2.78 3.24
CA GLN A 76 12.24 3.17 4.55
C GLN A 76 13.77 3.07 4.61
N SER A 77 14.35 2.02 4.04
CA SER A 77 15.82 1.88 3.98
C SER A 77 16.46 2.99 3.15
N ASN A 78 15.88 3.31 2.00
CA ASN A 78 16.34 4.41 1.13
C ASN A 78 16.24 5.78 1.82
N ALA A 79 15.19 6.01 2.63
CA ALA A 79 15.03 7.25 3.37
C ALA A 79 16.11 7.42 4.45
N LEU A 80 16.48 6.34 5.16
CA LEU A 80 17.59 6.36 6.12
C LEU A 80 18.93 6.63 5.41
N ASP A 81 19.17 6.04 4.25
CA ASP A 81 20.39 6.28 3.48
C ASP A 81 20.49 7.73 3.01
N GLY A 82 19.39 8.36 2.59
CA GLY A 82 19.36 9.80 2.28
C GLY A 82 19.78 10.68 3.47
N VAL A 83 19.31 10.33 4.68
CA VAL A 83 19.71 11.04 5.93
C VAL A 83 21.18 10.78 6.27
N ARG A 84 21.69 9.56 6.04
CA ARG A 84 23.11 9.22 6.28
C ARG A 84 24.01 9.99 5.32
N VAL A 85 23.72 9.99 4.03
CA VAL A 85 24.44 10.78 3.01
C VAL A 85 24.39 12.26 3.36
N HIS A 86 23.22 12.79 3.73
CA HIS A 86 23.13 14.19 4.16
C HIS A 86 24.04 14.46 5.36
N ARG A 87 24.02 13.62 6.40
CA ARG A 87 24.86 13.78 7.59
C ARG A 87 26.36 13.71 7.31
N GLU A 88 26.78 12.83 6.41
CA GLU A 88 28.19 12.63 6.04
C GLU A 88 28.71 13.77 5.16
N PHE A 89 27.95 14.18 4.14
CA PHE A 89 28.42 15.13 3.14
C PHE A 89 28.05 16.59 3.43
N SER A 90 26.91 16.86 4.07
CA SER A 90 26.45 18.24 4.30
C SER A 90 27.25 18.96 5.38
N GLN A 91 27.75 18.25 6.39
CA GLN A 91 28.58 18.86 7.43
C GLN A 91 29.95 19.32 6.92
N GLY A 92 30.51 18.64 5.92
CA GLY A 92 31.77 19.04 5.30
C GLY A 92 31.63 20.20 4.32
N ILE A 93 30.49 20.30 3.62
CA ILE A 93 30.26 21.27 2.54
C ILE A 93 29.54 22.53 3.03
N LEU A 94 28.55 22.42 3.92
CA LEU A 94 27.72 23.54 4.38
C LEU A 94 28.31 24.26 5.60
N SER A 95 29.14 23.59 6.40
CA SER A 95 29.81 24.22 7.53
C SER A 95 31.09 24.90 7.05
N HIS A 96 31.08 26.24 7.02
CA HIS A 96 32.28 27.05 6.73
C HIS A 96 33.40 26.86 7.77
N LYS A 97 33.15 26.10 8.85
CA LYS A 97 34.11 25.63 9.85
C LYS A 97 34.19 24.11 9.80
N ILE A 98 35.37 23.59 9.48
CA ILE A 98 35.65 22.14 9.48
C ILE A 98 35.53 21.64 10.93
N PRO A 99 34.63 20.69 11.23
CA PRO A 99 34.51 20.16 12.58
C PRO A 99 35.81 19.44 13.01
N PRO A 100 36.13 19.44 14.31
CA PRO A 100 37.35 18.81 14.81
C PRO A 100 37.36 17.31 14.49
N ARG A 101 38.55 16.78 14.19
CA ARG A 101 38.74 15.42 13.63
C ARG A 101 38.12 14.28 14.46
N ARG A 102 38.02 14.46 15.79
CA ARG A 102 37.35 13.51 16.71
C ARG A 102 35.83 13.45 16.52
N TYR A 103 35.21 14.54 16.07
CA TYR A 103 33.78 14.57 15.75
C TYR A 103 33.53 13.83 14.44
N ILE A 104 34.36 14.07 13.41
CA ILE A 104 34.28 13.38 12.11
C ILE A 104 34.38 11.86 12.27
N GLN A 105 35.32 11.37 13.09
CA GLN A 105 35.49 9.93 13.37
C GLN A 105 34.29 9.28 14.09
N LYS A 106 33.46 10.05 14.79
CA LYS A 106 32.22 9.55 15.44
C LYS A 106 31.05 9.46 14.45
N LEU A 107 31.07 10.27 13.40
CA LEU A 107 30.01 10.30 12.39
C LEU A 107 30.27 9.30 11.26
N THR A 108 31.54 9.14 10.87
CA THR A 108 31.97 8.19 9.86
C THR A 108 33.15 7.39 10.42
N PRO A 109 32.97 6.09 10.69
CA PRO A 109 34.09 5.25 11.06
C PRO A 109 35.06 5.20 9.88
N ASP A 110 36.31 5.52 10.15
CA ASP A 110 37.36 5.50 9.13
C ASP A 110 37.57 4.07 8.62
N PRO A 111 37.45 3.81 7.30
CA PRO A 111 37.64 2.46 6.77
C PRO A 111 39.11 2.00 6.82
N LEU A 112 40.04 2.90 7.15
CA LEU A 112 41.46 2.59 7.24
C LEU A 112 41.88 2.22 8.67
N THR A 113 42.74 1.22 8.77
CA THR A 113 43.49 0.96 10.01
C THR A 113 44.46 2.10 10.30
N SER A 114 44.84 2.27 11.58
CA SER A 114 45.77 3.33 12.01
C SER A 114 47.06 3.37 11.17
N HIS A 115 47.61 2.21 10.84
CA HIS A 115 48.82 2.09 10.00
C HIS A 115 48.58 2.53 8.55
N GLN A 116 47.45 2.14 7.96
CA GLN A 116 47.10 2.57 6.60
C GLN A 116 46.85 4.09 6.53
N ARG A 117 46.24 4.68 7.57
CA ARG A 117 46.03 6.12 7.63
C ARG A 117 47.32 6.90 7.80
N MET A 118 48.25 6.43 8.63
CA MET A 118 49.59 7.01 8.74
C MET A 118 50.28 7.03 7.37
N ARG A 119 50.23 5.92 6.64
CA ARG A 119 50.78 5.83 5.29
C ARG A 119 50.10 6.80 4.31
N VAL A 120 48.79 6.97 4.40
CA VAL A 120 48.07 7.97 3.57
C VAL A 120 48.48 9.39 3.93
N GLU A 121 48.65 9.73 5.21
CA GLU A 121 49.13 11.04 5.64
C GLU A 121 50.57 11.32 5.18
N GLU A 122 51.43 10.31 5.17
CA GLU A 122 52.78 10.39 4.59
C GLU A 122 52.74 10.66 3.08
N ILE A 123 51.84 9.99 2.35
CA ILE A 123 51.65 10.19 0.91
C ILE A 123 51.11 11.60 0.63
N ILE A 124 50.08 12.05 1.36
CA ILE A 124 49.47 13.38 1.21
C ILE A 124 50.45 14.49 1.57
N SER A 125 51.29 14.29 2.59
CA SER A 125 52.33 15.25 2.99
C SER A 125 53.54 15.27 2.04
N GLY A 126 53.55 14.43 1.00
CA GLY A 126 54.60 14.39 -0.01
C GLY A 126 55.95 13.87 0.50
N ARG A 127 55.98 13.21 1.66
CA ARG A 127 57.20 12.71 2.30
C ARG A 127 57.64 11.33 1.80
N VAL A 128 56.86 10.72 0.91
CA VAL A 128 57.11 9.38 0.37
C VAL A 128 57.81 9.47 -0.98
N ASN A 129 59.05 8.99 -1.03
CA ASN A 129 59.80 8.85 -2.28
C ASN A 129 59.45 7.51 -2.95
N PHE A 130 58.59 7.54 -3.98
CA PHE A 130 58.21 6.35 -4.76
C PHE A 130 59.31 5.83 -5.70
N SER A 131 60.49 6.46 -5.68
CA SER A 131 61.55 6.25 -6.68
C SER A 131 62.55 5.13 -6.35
N GLN A 132 62.38 4.37 -5.27
CA GLN A 132 63.24 3.22 -4.97
C GLN A 132 62.51 1.92 -5.31
N LYS A 133 62.89 1.31 -6.43
CA LYS A 133 62.64 -0.09 -6.79
C LYS A 133 63.98 -0.80 -6.88
#